data_AF-A0A316NEN7-F1
#
_entry.id   AF-A0A316NEN7-F1
#
_cell.length_a   1.000
_cell.length_b   1.000
_cell.length_c   1.000
_cell.angle_alpha   90.00
_cell.angle_beta   90.00
_cell.angle_gamma   90.00
#
_symmetry.space_group_name_H-M   'P 1'
#
loop_
_entity.id
_entity.type
_entity.pdbx_description
1 polymer ?
#
loop_
_entity_poly.entity_id
_entity_poly.type
_entity_poly.pdbx_seq_one_letter_code
_entity_poly.pdbx_strand_id
1 'polypeptide(L)'
;MKKKKSVWLPLYGYFVLYILLEIAFWIFRDGPFSVAMLVYFYLFPISIFVVSVLESVWLKSKKKYFLILFFGFSVLLYEYTTFGLSNMIQNGFQTIWIPSIFYFVFYSFLSFAGMVTGYYITKVKMLSSKKK
;
A
#
# COMPACT_ATOMS: atom_id res chain seq x y z
N MET A 1 14.07 28.77 -7.38
CA MET A 1 12.74 28.11 -7.51
C MET A 1 12.66 26.91 -6.55
N LYS A 2 11.85 26.99 -5.47
CA LYS A 2 11.57 25.81 -4.63
C LYS A 2 10.72 24.85 -5.45
N LYS A 3 11.30 23.76 -5.98
CA LYS A 3 10.55 22.68 -6.65
C LYS A 3 9.41 22.26 -5.71
N LYS A 4 8.17 22.57 -6.11
CA LYS A 4 6.95 22.12 -5.43
C LYS A 4 6.98 20.59 -5.57
N LYS A 5 7.51 19.89 -4.56
CA LYS A 5 7.59 18.42 -4.58
C LYS A 5 6.18 17.93 -4.92
N SER A 6 6.07 17.20 -6.03
CA SER A 6 4.81 16.64 -6.50
C SER A 6 4.25 15.80 -5.37
N VAL A 7 3.21 16.33 -4.73
CA VAL A 7 2.58 15.74 -3.55
C VAL A 7 2.01 14.36 -3.87
N TRP A 8 1.74 14.07 -5.14
CA TRP A 8 1.10 12.83 -5.59
C TRP A 8 2.06 11.79 -6.14
N LEU A 9 3.37 12.09 -6.23
CA LEU A 9 4.35 11.17 -6.81
C LEU A 9 4.44 9.82 -6.07
N PRO A 10 4.40 9.76 -4.72
CA PRO A 10 4.47 8.49 -3.99
C PRO A 10 3.23 7.63 -4.25
N LEU A 11 2.04 8.24 -4.20
CA LEU A 11 0.78 7.53 -4.48
C LEU A 11 0.71 7.05 -5.94
N TYR A 12 1.18 7.83 -6.90
CA TYR A 12 1.26 7.38 -8.30
C TYR A 12 2.20 6.18 -8.46
N GLY A 13 3.39 6.24 -7.83
CA GLY A 13 4.33 5.13 -7.82
C GLY A 13 3.72 3.86 -7.20
N TYR A 14 2.93 4.00 -6.14
CA TYR A 14 2.16 2.90 -5.56
C TYR A 14 1.18 2.30 -6.56
N PHE A 15 0.38 3.12 -7.24
CA PHE A 15 -0.59 2.61 -8.23
C PHE A 15 0.08 1.90 -9.41
N VAL A 16 1.18 2.45 -9.93
CA VAL A 16 1.95 1.78 -10.99
C VAL A 16 2.45 0.43 -10.51
N LEU A 17 3.03 0.38 -9.30
CA LEU A 17 3.47 -0.88 -8.70
C LEU A 17 2.30 -1.86 -8.54
N TYR A 18 1.19 -1.40 -7.96
CA TYR A 18 -0.02 -2.19 -7.73
C TYR A 18 -0.50 -2.88 -9.01
N ILE A 19 -0.67 -2.11 -10.09
CA ILE A 19 -1.16 -2.62 -11.39
C ILE A 19 -0.16 -3.59 -12.01
N LEU A 20 1.14 -3.28 -11.97
CA LEU A 20 2.17 -4.16 -12.52
C LEU A 20 2.21 -5.51 -11.80
N LEU A 21 2.02 -5.51 -10.48
CA LEU A 21 1.97 -6.74 -9.69
C LEU A 21 0.72 -7.57 -9.97
N GLU A 22 -0.41 -6.92 -10.23
CA GLU A 22 -1.66 -7.60 -10.58
C GLU A 22 -1.56 -8.24 -11.97
N ILE A 23 -1.03 -7.52 -12.96
CA ILE A 23 -0.74 -8.06 -14.29
C ILE A 23 0.26 -9.21 -14.20
N ALA A 24 1.35 -9.04 -13.46
CA ALA A 24 2.37 -10.07 -13.28
C ALA A 24 1.78 -11.33 -12.63
N PHE A 25 0.93 -11.20 -11.62
CA PHE A 25 0.25 -12.34 -11.01
C PHE A 25 -0.53 -13.15 -12.05
N TRP A 26 -1.30 -12.50 -12.93
CA TRP A 26 -2.10 -13.20 -13.94
C TRP A 26 -1.26 -13.86 -15.04
N ILE A 27 -0.15 -13.23 -15.46
CA ILE A 27 0.77 -13.81 -16.44
C ILE A 27 1.48 -15.05 -15.88
N PHE A 28 1.85 -15.01 -14.59
CA PHE A 28 2.64 -16.04 -13.92
C PHE A 28 1.83 -16.86 -12.91
N ARG A 29 0.51 -16.91 -13.05
CA ARG A 29 -0.39 -17.53 -12.08
C ARG A 29 -0.08 -19.02 -11.83
N ASP A 30 0.32 -19.72 -12.89
CA ASP A 30 0.72 -21.14 -12.84
C ASP A 30 2.21 -21.33 -12.51
N GLY A 31 2.92 -20.23 -12.24
CA GLY A 31 4.33 -20.20 -11.87
C GLY A 31 4.59 -20.40 -10.37
N PRO A 32 5.83 -20.16 -9.90
CA PRO A 32 6.21 -20.40 -8.53
C PRO A 32 5.42 -19.52 -7.55
N PHE A 33 4.58 -20.14 -6.74
CA PHE A 33 3.78 -19.50 -5.69
C PHE A 33 4.61 -18.63 -4.72
N SER A 34 5.88 -18.99 -4.53
CA SER A 34 6.84 -18.26 -3.69
C SER A 34 7.10 -16.83 -4.17
N VAL A 35 7.05 -16.55 -5.48
CA VAL A 35 7.25 -15.19 -6.01
C VAL A 35 6.05 -14.29 -5.68
N ALA A 36 4.83 -14.82 -5.83
CA ALA A 36 3.61 -14.11 -5.46
C ALA A 36 3.57 -13.82 -3.94
N MET A 37 4.03 -14.78 -3.12
CA MET A 37 4.19 -14.59 -1.68
C MET A 37 5.21 -13.51 -1.32
N LEU A 38 6.38 -13.46 -1.98
CA LEU A 38 7.38 -12.41 -1.72
C LEU A 38 6.83 -11.01 -2.01
N VAL A 39 6.09 -10.87 -3.10
CA VAL A 39 5.41 -9.63 -3.45
C VAL A 39 4.41 -9.22 -2.37
N TYR A 40 3.55 -10.15 -1.96
CA TYR A 40 2.49 -9.88 -1.01
C TYR A 40 3.01 -9.57 0.40
N PHE A 41 3.98 -10.33 0.90
CA PHE A 41 4.46 -10.21 2.29
C PHE A 41 5.60 -9.21 2.50
N TYR A 42 6.21 -8.70 1.43
CA TYR A 42 7.31 -7.73 1.56
C TYR A 42 7.07 -6.47 0.75
N LEU A 43 6.78 -6.58 -0.55
CA LEU A 43 6.71 -5.41 -1.43
C LEU A 43 5.52 -4.51 -1.10
N PHE A 44 4.33 -5.09 -0.88
CA PHE A 44 3.15 -4.34 -0.46
C PHE A 44 3.31 -3.66 0.91
N PRO A 45 3.74 -4.38 1.97
CA PRO A 45 4.00 -3.74 3.26
C PRO A 45 4.99 -2.58 3.17
N ILE A 46 6.12 -2.79 2.50
CA ILE A 46 7.17 -1.77 2.38
C ILE A 46 6.67 -0.56 1.60
N SER A 47 5.99 -0.77 0.46
CA SER A 47 5.48 0.32 -0.37
C SER A 47 4.42 1.15 0.36
N ILE A 48 3.46 0.49 1.03
CA ILE A 48 2.43 1.15 1.84
C ILE A 48 3.08 1.97 2.95
N PHE A 49 4.03 1.39 3.68
CA PHE A 49 4.72 2.11 4.75
C PHE A 49 5.48 3.34 4.22
N VAL A 50 6.30 3.17 3.19
CA VAL A 50 7.10 4.25 2.59
C VAL A 50 6.22 5.37 2.05
N VAL A 51 5.16 5.01 1.33
CA VAL A 51 4.22 6.00 0.77
C VAL A 51 3.52 6.74 1.88
N SER A 52 3.04 6.06 2.93
CA SER A 52 2.42 6.72 4.09
C SER A 52 3.37 7.65 4.84
N VAL A 53 4.67 7.32 4.95
CA VAL A 53 5.69 8.23 5.48
C VAL A 53 5.82 9.47 4.61
N LEU A 54 6.03 9.29 3.30
CA LEU A 54 6.26 10.39 2.36
C LEU A 54 5.05 11.32 2.28
N GLU A 55 3.84 10.75 2.17
CA GLU A 55 2.59 11.49 2.16
C GLU A 55 2.39 12.25 3.48
N SER A 56 2.72 11.65 4.63
CA SER A 56 2.62 12.36 5.90
C SER A 56 3.57 13.55 6.02
N VAL A 57 4.77 13.45 5.43
CA VAL A 57 5.75 14.55 5.40
C VAL A 57 5.36 15.64 4.39
N TRP A 58 4.78 15.28 3.24
CA TRP A 58 4.52 16.21 2.14
C TRP A 58 3.11 16.83 2.19
N LEU A 59 2.08 16.06 2.57
CA LEU A 59 0.72 16.55 2.78
C LEU A 59 0.53 17.14 4.16
N LYS A 60 0.15 18.42 4.20
CA LYS A 60 -0.34 19.09 5.41
C LYS A 60 -1.85 18.92 5.63
N SER A 61 -2.58 18.45 4.61
CA SER A 61 -4.03 18.29 4.65
C SER A 61 -4.45 17.13 5.56
N LYS A 62 -5.52 17.32 6.35
CA LYS A 62 -6.14 16.24 7.14
C LYS A 62 -6.74 15.14 6.25
N LYS A 63 -7.00 15.41 4.97
CA LYS A 63 -7.50 14.40 4.01
C LYS A 63 -6.55 13.21 3.85
N LYS A 64 -5.26 13.37 4.18
CA LYS A 64 -4.26 12.29 4.11
C LYS A 64 -4.62 11.08 4.98
N TYR A 65 -5.39 11.26 6.06
CA TYR A 65 -5.78 10.13 6.93
C TYR A 65 -6.74 9.15 6.23
N PHE A 66 -7.42 9.57 5.15
CA PHE A 66 -8.18 8.64 4.30
C PHE A 66 -7.28 7.57 3.67
N LEU A 67 -5.98 7.87 3.47
CA LEU A 67 -5.03 6.91 2.92
C LEU A 67 -4.83 5.69 3.85
N ILE A 68 -5.16 5.80 5.15
CA ILE A 68 -5.13 4.66 6.08
C ILE A 68 -6.10 3.58 5.60
N LEU A 69 -7.37 3.95 5.42
CA LEU A 69 -8.41 3.03 4.98
C LEU A 69 -8.20 2.62 3.52
N PHE A 70 -7.77 3.56 2.67
CA PHE A 70 -7.46 3.29 1.27
C PHE A 70 -6.46 2.14 1.11
N PHE A 71 -5.35 2.15 1.85
CA PHE A 71 -4.35 1.08 1.73
C PHE A 71 -4.90 -0.27 2.22
N GLY A 72 -5.66 -0.29 3.32
CA GLY A 72 -6.37 -1.50 3.75
C GLY A 72 -7.29 -2.06 2.67
N PHE A 73 -8.13 -1.22 2.08
CA PHE A 73 -9.03 -1.64 0.99
C PHE A 73 -8.28 -2.06 -0.27
N SER A 74 -7.19 -1.38 -0.62
CA SER A 74 -6.42 -1.74 -1.80
C SER A 74 -5.85 -3.16 -1.70
N VAL A 75 -5.41 -3.59 -0.52
CA VAL A 75 -4.90 -4.95 -0.37
C VAL A 75 -6.01 -6.00 -0.30
N LEU A 76 -7.17 -5.68 0.28
CA LEU A 76 -8.35 -6.57 0.16
C LEU A 76 -8.73 -6.78 -1.31
N LEU A 77 -8.73 -5.70 -2.09
CA LEU A 77 -9.06 -5.76 -3.51
C LEU A 77 -8.02 -6.61 -4.25
N TYR A 78 -6.74 -6.38 -3.99
CA TYR A 78 -5.65 -7.18 -4.59
C TYR A 78 -5.80 -8.66 -4.26
N GLU A 79 -6.04 -9.01 -3.00
CA GLU A 79 -6.22 -10.41 -2.57
C GLU A 79 -7.41 -11.06 -3.26
N TYR A 80 -8.51 -10.33 -3.40
CA TYR A 80 -9.70 -10.75 -4.13
C TYR A 80 -9.42 -10.99 -5.61
N THR A 81 -8.82 -10.02 -6.31
CA THR A 81 -8.60 -10.07 -7.76
C THR A 81 -7.44 -10.97 -8.17
N THR A 82 -6.64 -11.45 -7.22
CA THR A 82 -5.53 -12.38 -7.48
C THR A 82 -5.84 -13.79 -6.96
N PHE A 83 -5.40 -14.13 -5.76
CA PHE A 83 -5.53 -15.47 -5.18
C PHE A 83 -6.99 -15.91 -5.07
N GLY A 84 -7.88 -15.00 -4.66
CA GLY A 84 -9.31 -15.27 -4.54
C GLY A 84 -9.93 -15.67 -5.88
N LEU A 85 -9.86 -14.77 -6.86
CA LEU A 85 -10.41 -14.99 -8.20
C LEU A 85 -9.73 -16.17 -8.91
N SER A 86 -8.43 -16.34 -8.70
CA SER A 86 -7.69 -17.51 -9.17
C SER A 86 -8.32 -18.81 -8.66
N ASN A 87 -8.47 -18.95 -7.34
CA ASN A 87 -9.05 -20.13 -6.72
C ASN A 87 -10.52 -20.36 -7.15
N MET A 88 -11.29 -19.28 -7.32
CA MET A 88 -12.66 -19.37 -7.82
C MET A 88 -12.69 -19.92 -9.26
N ILE A 89 -11.84 -19.42 -10.15
CA ILE A 89 -11.73 -19.93 -11.53
C ILE A 89 -11.32 -21.41 -11.52
N GLN A 90 -10.36 -21.79 -10.69
CA GLN A 90 -9.84 -23.17 -10.64
C GLN A 90 -10.90 -24.18 -10.18
N ASN A 91 -11.77 -23.77 -9.25
CA ASN A 91 -12.85 -24.61 -8.72
C ASN A 91 -14.18 -24.42 -9.46
N GLY A 92 -14.18 -23.81 -10.65
CA GLY A 92 -15.40 -23.60 -11.43
C GLY A 92 -16.47 -22.76 -10.71
N PHE A 93 -16.05 -21.80 -9.88
CA PHE A 93 -16.91 -20.89 -9.13
C PHE A 93 -17.86 -21.57 -8.13
N GLN A 94 -17.58 -22.80 -7.71
CA GLN A 94 -18.38 -23.52 -6.72
C GLN A 94 -18.30 -22.91 -5.31
N THR A 95 -17.27 -22.12 -5.04
CA THR A 95 -17.06 -21.46 -3.74
C THR A 95 -16.77 -20.00 -3.97
N ILE A 96 -17.45 -19.12 -3.22
CA ILE A 96 -17.13 -17.69 -3.21
C ILE A 96 -16.00 -17.48 -2.23
N TRP A 97 -14.89 -16.94 -2.74
CA TRP A 97 -13.75 -16.62 -1.90
C TRP A 97 -13.88 -15.18 -1.37
N ILE A 98 -13.77 -15.02 -0.06
CA ILE A 98 -13.94 -13.74 0.63
C ILE A 98 -12.57 -13.32 1.21
N PRO A 99 -12.09 -12.10 0.91
CA PRO A 99 -10.83 -11.59 1.44
C PRO A 99 -10.80 -11.57 2.96
N SER A 100 -9.64 -11.89 3.53
CA SER A 100 -9.52 -11.88 4.99
C SER A 100 -9.47 -10.45 5.51
N ILE A 101 -10.39 -10.11 6.41
CA ILE A 101 -10.41 -8.80 7.07
C ILE A 101 -9.14 -8.52 7.88
N PHE A 102 -8.39 -9.57 8.24
CA PHE A 102 -7.09 -9.43 8.87
C PHE A 102 -6.15 -8.57 8.02
N TYR A 103 -6.10 -8.79 6.70
CA TYR A 103 -5.21 -8.02 5.83
C TYR A 103 -5.64 -6.55 5.78
N PHE A 104 -6.93 -6.26 5.68
CA PHE A 104 -7.43 -4.88 5.79
C PHE A 104 -6.90 -4.19 7.05
N VAL A 105 -7.07 -4.82 8.22
CA VAL A 105 -6.66 -4.27 9.50
C VAL A 105 -5.14 -4.10 9.56
N PHE A 106 -4.39 -5.12 9.15
CA PHE A 106 -2.93 -5.11 9.16
C PHE A 106 -2.36 -3.99 8.29
N TYR A 107 -2.80 -3.87 7.03
CA TYR A 107 -2.30 -2.87 6.09
C TYR A 107 -2.77 -1.44 6.43
N SER A 108 -3.98 -1.30 6.98
CA SER A 108 -4.44 -0.02 7.55
C SER A 108 -3.55 0.40 8.72
N PHE A 109 -3.24 -0.51 9.65
CA PHE A 109 -2.37 -0.24 10.78
C PHE A 109 -0.94 0.11 10.33
N LEU A 110 -0.42 -0.60 9.32
CA LEU A 110 0.90 -0.32 8.75
C LEU A 110 0.97 1.07 8.11
N SER A 111 -0.09 1.46 7.38
CA SER A 111 -0.22 2.81 6.84
C SER A 111 -0.25 3.86 7.95
N PHE A 112 -1.01 3.61 9.02
CA PHE A 112 -1.04 4.48 10.19
C PHE A 112 0.36 4.63 10.82
N ALA A 113 1.10 3.53 11.00
CA ALA A 113 2.47 3.56 11.51
C ALA A 113 3.42 4.39 10.63
N GLY A 114 3.30 4.25 9.30
CA GLY A 114 4.04 5.10 8.35
C GLY A 114 3.70 6.58 8.51
N MET A 115 2.41 6.91 8.67
CA MET A 115 1.99 8.30 8.87
C MET A 115 2.50 8.91 10.17
N VAL A 116 2.48 8.16 11.27
CA VAL A 116 3.02 8.57 12.57
C VAL A 116 4.51 8.85 12.44
N THR A 117 5.25 7.97 11.75
CA THR A 117 6.69 8.15 11.47
C THR A 117 6.93 9.45 10.69
N GLY A 118 6.19 9.71 9.61
CA GLY A 118 6.30 10.95 8.84
C GLY A 118 5.95 12.22 9.63
N TYR A 119 5.00 12.13 10.56
CA TYR A 119 4.68 13.23 11.47
C TYR A 119 5.87 13.59 12.38
N TYR A 120 6.51 12.58 13.01
CA TYR A 120 7.68 12.80 13.85
C TYR A 120 8.86 13.38 13.08
N ILE A 121 9.14 12.89 11.87
CA ILE A 121 10.18 13.45 10.98
C ILE A 121 9.94 14.95 10.75
N THR A 122 8.69 15.33 10.48
CA THR A 122 8.33 16.74 10.25
C THR A 122 8.48 17.58 11.52
N LYS A 123 8.10 17.04 12.68
CA LYS A 123 8.22 17.70 13.99
C LYS A 123 9.69 17.94 14.36
N VAL A 124 10.56 16.95 14.21
CA VAL A 124 12.01 17.07 14.48
C VAL A 124 12.65 18.12 13.58
N LYS A 125 12.30 18.14 12.28
CA LYS A 125 12.81 19.13 11.33
C LYS A 125 12.43 20.57 11.70
N MET A 126 11.20 20.78 12.20
CA MET A 126 10.77 22.09 12.68
C MET A 126 11.53 22.54 13.94
N LEU A 127 11.78 21.62 14.88
CA LEU A 127 12.55 21.91 16.10
C LEU A 127 14.01 22.26 15.80
N SER A 128 14.65 21.53 14.88
CA SER A 128 16.01 21.82 14.43
C SER A 128 16.12 23.18 13.73
N SER A 129 15.11 23.56 12.92
CA SER A 129 15.09 24.84 12.23
C SER A 129 14.89 26.05 13.15
N LYS A 130 14.30 25.88 14.35
CA LYS A 130 14.12 26.96 15.32
C LYS A 130 15.36 27.23 16.19
N LYS A 131 16.35 26.32 16.18
CA LYS A 131 17.61 26.46 16.92
C LYS A 131 18.72 27.15 16.11
N LYS A 132 18.49 27.44 14.83
CA LYS A 132 19.36 28.25 13.97
C LYS A 132 18.74 29.63 13.81
#